data_AF-A0A1G0R244-F1
#
_entry.id   AF-A0A1G0R244-F1
#
_cell.length_a   1.000
_cell.length_b   1.000
_cell.length_c   1.000
_cell.angle_alpha   90.00
_cell.angle_beta   90.00
_cell.angle_gamma   90.00
#
_symmetry.space_group_name_H-M   'P 1'
#
loop_
_entity.id
_entity.type
_entity.pdbx_description
1 polymer ?
#
loop_
_entity_poly.entity_id
_entity_poly.type
_entity_poly.pdbx_seq_one_letter_code
_entity_poly.pdbx_strand_id
1 'polypeptide(L)'
;MNPKYDEGLKKLLGIQKQIKDIHPALSNLYPVAFAEDSVLYIFESDEPGKFEFRKSEIAISFIPPKVLAAFPLRENDYKMTCLIHSGVFDTDEGYVFIFHEFFHCHQFHTVELDLKAKLDINTKAMKEQNWMWELNYPFPYEDSVFTNTYSALLKALSEKNYEQANILRNELKQNLNQDDYDYMTWQEWKEGSARWIENRIRARLGIEENHSGKDVPFNRVTFYEGGSSIIEMIVDTSPETIVDLEKLYQKIKYE
;
A
#
# COMPACT_ATOMS: atom_id res chain seq x y z
N MET A 1 -9.26 7.35 -28.82
CA MET A 1 -8.84 7.19 -27.41
C MET A 1 -9.35 8.38 -26.63
N ASN A 2 -9.84 8.20 -25.40
CA ASN A 2 -10.35 9.30 -24.58
C ASN A 2 -9.20 10.29 -24.30
N PRO A 3 -9.26 11.57 -24.73
CA PRO A 3 -8.18 12.54 -24.54
C PRO A 3 -7.76 12.69 -23.06
N LYS A 4 -8.70 12.47 -22.14
CA LYS A 4 -8.46 12.47 -20.70
C LYS A 4 -7.38 11.46 -20.27
N TYR A 5 -7.30 10.31 -20.94
CA TYR A 5 -6.31 9.27 -20.63
C TYR A 5 -4.91 9.73 -21.02
N ASP A 6 -4.76 10.26 -22.24
CA ASP A 6 -3.46 10.71 -22.74
C ASP A 6 -2.93 11.87 -21.91
N GLU A 7 -3.79 12.84 -21.57
CA GLU A 7 -3.42 13.98 -20.72
C GLU A 7 -3.08 13.54 -19.29
N GLY A 8 -3.91 12.67 -18.69
CA GLY A 8 -3.67 12.14 -17.35
C GLY A 8 -2.37 11.34 -17.28
N LEU A 9 -2.13 10.41 -18.21
CA LEU A 9 -0.88 9.64 -18.25
C LEU A 9 0.35 10.53 -18.49
N LYS A 10 0.23 11.58 -19.33
CA LYS A 10 1.31 12.57 -19.48
C LYS A 10 1.59 13.32 -18.18
N LYS A 11 0.55 13.73 -17.44
CA LYS A 11 0.70 14.38 -16.13
C LYS A 11 1.32 13.42 -15.11
N LEU A 12 0.89 12.15 -15.09
CA LEU A 12 1.46 11.10 -14.25
C LEU A 12 2.98 10.96 -14.47
N LEU A 13 3.43 10.91 -15.73
CA LEU A 13 4.85 10.90 -16.08
C LEU A 13 5.58 12.18 -15.64
N GLY A 14 4.92 13.33 -15.73
CA GLY A 14 5.43 14.61 -15.24
C GLY A 14 5.63 14.64 -13.73
N ILE A 15 4.70 14.07 -12.97
CA ILE A 15 4.80 13.93 -11.51
C ILE A 15 5.89 12.93 -11.16
N GLN A 16 5.95 11.76 -11.83
CA GLN A 16 6.97 10.75 -11.59
C GLN A 16 8.39 11.34 -11.63
N LYS A 17 8.67 12.21 -12.61
CA LYS A 17 9.98 12.90 -12.74
C LYS A 17 10.34 13.74 -11.51
N GLN A 18 9.35 14.27 -10.79
CA GLN A 18 9.52 15.10 -9.60
C GLN A 18 9.68 14.31 -8.30
N ILE A 19 9.30 13.02 -8.29
CA ILE A 19 9.22 12.20 -7.08
C ILE A 19 10.10 10.96 -7.11
N LYS A 20 10.64 10.58 -8.27
CA LYS A 20 11.42 9.33 -8.45
C LYS A 20 12.67 9.23 -7.57
N ASP A 21 13.16 10.34 -7.04
CA ASP A 21 14.29 10.43 -6.12
C ASP A 21 13.92 10.11 -4.66
N ILE A 22 12.63 10.07 -4.32
CA ILE A 22 12.16 9.75 -2.96
C ILE A 22 12.46 8.28 -2.62
N HIS A 23 12.21 7.37 -3.58
CA HIS A 23 12.42 5.94 -3.39
C HIS A 23 12.63 5.24 -4.75
N PRO A 24 13.53 4.23 -4.86
CA PRO A 24 13.77 3.51 -6.12
C PRO A 24 12.52 2.94 -6.79
N ALA A 25 11.54 2.48 -6.00
CA ALA A 25 10.25 1.99 -6.50
C ALA A 25 9.54 2.98 -7.44
N LEU A 26 9.66 4.29 -7.18
CA LEU A 26 8.96 5.34 -7.93
C LEU A 26 9.61 5.63 -9.30
N SER A 27 10.79 5.07 -9.56
CA SER A 27 11.41 5.11 -10.89
C SER A 27 10.75 4.13 -11.87
N ASN A 28 10.03 3.12 -11.36
CA ASN A 28 9.34 2.15 -12.19
C ASN A 28 7.97 2.66 -12.63
N LEU A 29 7.55 2.23 -13.82
CA LEU A 29 6.19 2.40 -14.32
C LEU A 29 5.58 1.02 -14.44
N TYR A 30 4.31 0.91 -14.04
CA TYR A 30 3.56 -0.34 -14.09
C TYR A 30 2.38 -0.19 -15.05
N PRO A 31 1.87 -1.31 -15.61
CA PRO A 31 0.65 -1.28 -16.40
C PRO A 31 -0.49 -0.56 -15.69
N VAL A 32 -1.24 0.23 -16.45
CA VAL A 32 -2.43 0.95 -15.97
C VAL A 32 -3.63 0.49 -16.79
N ALA A 33 -4.70 0.08 -16.13
CA ALA A 33 -5.96 -0.26 -16.77
C ALA A 33 -7.04 0.74 -16.34
N PHE A 34 -7.74 1.34 -17.30
CA PHE A 34 -8.90 2.19 -17.03
C PHE A 34 -10.18 1.37 -17.09
N ALA A 35 -10.97 1.38 -16.03
CA ALA A 35 -12.29 0.76 -16.01
C ALA A 35 -13.38 1.79 -16.32
N GLU A 36 -14.05 1.64 -17.46
CA GLU A 36 -15.24 2.41 -17.84
C GLU A 36 -16.29 1.48 -18.44
N ASP A 37 -17.52 1.49 -17.90
CA ASP A 37 -18.66 0.72 -18.42
C ASP A 37 -18.36 -0.77 -18.68
N SER A 38 -17.63 -1.41 -17.76
CA SER A 38 -17.17 -2.82 -17.88
C SER A 38 -16.13 -3.08 -18.97
N VAL A 39 -15.57 -2.04 -19.59
CA VAL A 39 -14.43 -2.13 -20.50
C VAL A 39 -13.17 -1.68 -19.77
N LEU A 40 -12.11 -2.46 -19.93
CA LEU A 40 -10.76 -2.19 -19.48
C LEU A 40 -9.95 -1.65 -20.64
N TYR A 41 -9.40 -0.43 -20.52
CA TYR A 41 -8.43 0.11 -21.47
C TYR A 41 -7.04 -0.02 -20.87
N ILE A 42 -6.20 -0.89 -21.42
CA ILE A 42 -4.92 -1.26 -20.84
C ILE A 42 -3.79 -0.49 -21.53
N PHE A 43 -2.96 0.14 -20.71
CA PHE A 43 -1.79 0.91 -21.10
C PHE A 43 -0.55 0.33 -20.43
N GLU A 44 0.53 0.20 -21.18
CA GLU A 44 1.81 -0.31 -20.68
C GLU A 44 2.95 0.65 -21.02
N SER A 45 4.05 0.52 -20.26
CA SER A 45 5.26 1.31 -20.46
C SER A 45 6.41 0.37 -20.80
N ASP A 46 6.61 0.11 -22.10
CA ASP A 46 7.73 -0.73 -22.57
C ASP A 46 9.07 0.00 -22.51
N GLU A 47 9.02 1.34 -22.48
CA GLU A 47 10.19 2.22 -22.37
C GLU A 47 9.96 3.24 -21.26
N PRO A 48 11.01 3.59 -20.48
CA PRO A 48 10.91 4.61 -19.44
C PRO A 48 10.34 5.93 -19.99
N GLY A 49 9.31 6.44 -19.33
CA GLY A 49 8.77 7.77 -19.64
C GLY A 49 7.70 7.81 -20.72
N LYS A 50 7.11 6.67 -21.12
CA LYS A 50 6.00 6.62 -22.07
C LYS A 50 4.99 5.54 -21.71
N PHE A 51 3.71 5.87 -21.79
CA PHE A 51 2.63 4.90 -21.80
C PHE A 51 2.10 4.72 -23.22
N GLU A 52 1.82 3.48 -23.59
CA GLU A 52 1.21 3.10 -24.85
C GLU A 52 -0.04 2.28 -24.60
N PHE A 53 -1.11 2.61 -25.31
CA PHE A 53 -2.29 1.75 -25.33
C PHE A 53 -1.95 0.40 -25.96
N ARG A 54 -2.29 -0.68 -25.26
CA ARG A 54 -2.07 -2.05 -25.73
C ARG A 54 -3.33 -2.65 -26.30
N LYS A 55 -4.41 -2.62 -25.52
CA LYS A 55 -5.67 -3.28 -25.87
C LYS A 55 -6.82 -2.78 -25.01
N SER A 56 -8.03 -3.09 -25.46
CA SER A 56 -9.24 -2.99 -24.65
C SER A 56 -9.85 -4.37 -24.47
N GLU A 57 -10.29 -4.69 -23.26
CA GLU A 57 -10.92 -5.98 -22.93
C GLU A 57 -12.21 -5.76 -22.14
N ILE A 58 -13.17 -6.68 -22.26
CA ILE A 58 -14.34 -6.67 -21.37
C ILE A 58 -13.93 -7.25 -20.03
N ALA A 59 -14.22 -6.55 -18.94
CA ALA A 59 -13.97 -7.03 -17.59
C ALA A 59 -14.75 -8.33 -17.35
N ILE A 60 -14.04 -9.39 -16.95
CA ILE A 60 -14.63 -10.71 -16.69
C ILE A 60 -15.44 -10.69 -15.37
N SER A 61 -15.18 -9.72 -14.51
CA SER A 61 -15.84 -9.57 -13.21
C SER A 61 -16.30 -8.13 -12.98
N PHE A 62 -17.19 -7.96 -11.99
CA PHE A 62 -17.67 -6.64 -11.59
C PHE A 62 -16.50 -5.79 -11.10
N ILE A 63 -16.40 -4.58 -11.65
CA ILE A 63 -15.44 -3.57 -11.20
C ILE A 63 -16.19 -2.52 -10.39
N PRO A 64 -15.81 -2.29 -9.11
CA PRO A 64 -16.43 -1.25 -8.31
C PRO A 64 -16.35 0.14 -8.97
N PRO A 65 -17.40 0.96 -8.85
CA PRO A 65 -17.31 2.37 -9.18
C PRO A 65 -16.16 3.00 -8.38
N LYS A 66 -15.33 3.80 -9.04
CA LYS A 66 -14.14 4.44 -8.44
C LYS A 66 -13.06 3.46 -7.98
N VAL A 67 -12.90 2.32 -8.67
CA VAL A 67 -11.79 1.39 -8.42
C VAL A 67 -10.44 2.11 -8.47
N LEU A 68 -9.59 1.77 -7.52
CA LEU A 68 -8.20 2.18 -7.44
C LEU A 68 -7.50 1.09 -6.64
N ALA A 69 -6.83 0.18 -7.36
CA ALA A 69 -6.17 -0.98 -6.78
C ALA A 69 -5.14 -1.55 -7.74
N ALA A 70 -4.08 -2.16 -7.23
CA ALA A 70 -3.14 -2.94 -8.00
C ALA A 70 -3.25 -4.44 -7.67
N PHE A 71 -3.40 -5.26 -8.71
CA PHE A 71 -3.41 -6.72 -8.58
C PHE A 71 -3.04 -7.40 -9.91
N PRO A 72 -2.69 -8.71 -9.90
CA PRO A 72 -2.49 -9.48 -11.13
C PRO A 72 -3.79 -9.53 -11.96
N LEU A 73 -3.84 -8.74 -13.04
CA LEU A 73 -5.04 -8.60 -13.85
C LEU A 73 -5.08 -9.67 -14.94
N ARG A 74 -6.10 -10.53 -14.92
CA ARG A 74 -6.23 -11.65 -15.88
C ARG A 74 -6.29 -11.17 -17.32
N GLU A 75 -7.02 -10.09 -17.57
CA GLU A 75 -7.18 -9.46 -18.87
C GLU A 75 -5.85 -8.89 -19.39
N ASN A 76 -4.85 -8.72 -18.51
CA ASN A 76 -3.49 -8.36 -18.87
C ASN A 76 -2.48 -9.48 -18.60
N ASP A 77 -2.85 -10.73 -18.90
CA ASP A 77 -1.97 -11.91 -18.80
C ASP A 77 -1.41 -12.11 -17.38
N TYR A 78 -2.20 -11.77 -16.36
CA TYR A 78 -1.83 -11.79 -14.95
C TYR A 78 -0.63 -10.90 -14.59
N LYS A 79 -0.30 -9.90 -15.41
CA LYS A 79 0.64 -8.85 -15.02
C LYS A 79 0.04 -8.01 -13.90
N MET A 80 0.88 -7.64 -12.92
CA MET A 80 0.51 -6.70 -11.88
C MET A 80 0.14 -5.35 -12.52
N THR A 81 -1.12 -4.96 -12.38
CA THR A 81 -1.69 -3.83 -13.12
C THR A 81 -2.43 -2.93 -12.15
N CYS A 82 -2.18 -1.63 -12.23
CA CYS A 82 -2.91 -0.60 -11.50
C CYS A 82 -4.25 -0.34 -12.22
N LEU A 83 -5.33 -0.85 -11.65
CA LEU A 83 -6.69 -0.66 -12.16
C LEU A 83 -7.30 0.60 -11.55
N ILE A 84 -7.65 1.57 -12.40
CA ILE A 84 -8.12 2.88 -11.99
C ILE A 84 -9.39 3.29 -12.71
N HIS A 85 -10.22 4.09 -12.04
CA HIS A 85 -11.28 4.85 -12.67
C HIS A 85 -10.74 6.15 -13.26
N SER A 86 -11.30 6.65 -14.35
CA SER A 86 -10.80 7.84 -15.04
C SER A 86 -10.93 9.16 -14.24
N GLY A 87 -11.78 9.18 -13.22
CA GLY A 87 -11.93 10.32 -12.30
C GLY A 87 -10.72 10.54 -11.38
N VAL A 88 -9.81 9.58 -11.28
CA VAL A 88 -8.58 9.74 -10.49
C VAL A 88 -7.70 10.89 -10.99
N PHE A 89 -7.81 11.23 -12.28
CA PHE A 89 -7.03 12.31 -12.89
C PHE A 89 -7.54 13.71 -12.61
N ASP A 90 -8.69 13.84 -11.95
CA ASP A 90 -9.34 15.13 -11.70
C ASP A 90 -8.71 15.90 -10.52
N THR A 91 -7.86 15.26 -9.72
CA THR A 91 -7.25 15.83 -8.51
C THR A 91 -5.79 15.43 -8.39
N ASP A 92 -4.96 16.21 -7.69
CA ASP A 92 -3.56 15.85 -7.45
C ASP A 92 -3.44 14.65 -6.51
N GLU A 93 -4.34 14.53 -5.53
CA GLU A 93 -4.48 13.39 -4.62
C GLU A 93 -4.69 12.08 -5.39
N GLY A 94 -5.48 12.11 -6.46
CA GLY A 94 -5.66 10.92 -7.29
C GLY A 94 -4.36 10.42 -7.93
N TYR A 95 -3.50 11.32 -8.40
CA TYR A 95 -2.17 10.91 -8.91
C TYR A 95 -1.29 10.33 -7.80
N VAL A 96 -1.35 10.90 -6.59
CA VAL A 96 -0.65 10.34 -5.43
C VAL A 96 -1.09 8.90 -5.17
N PHE A 97 -2.40 8.62 -5.21
CA PHE A 97 -2.90 7.26 -5.02
C PHE A 97 -2.50 6.31 -6.16
N ILE A 98 -2.32 6.77 -7.40
CA ILE A 98 -1.73 5.92 -8.45
C ILE A 98 -0.31 5.48 -8.06
N PHE A 99 0.49 6.38 -7.49
CA PHE A 99 1.84 6.02 -7.03
C PHE A 99 1.83 5.12 -5.79
N HIS A 100 0.83 5.23 -4.93
CA HIS A 100 0.57 4.27 -3.86
C HIS A 100 0.38 2.86 -4.45
N GLU A 101 -0.49 2.72 -5.45
CA GLU A 101 -0.71 1.45 -6.15
C GLU A 101 0.53 0.96 -6.91
N PHE A 102 1.32 1.87 -7.49
CA PHE A 102 2.61 1.49 -8.10
C PHE A 102 3.60 0.96 -7.06
N PHE A 103 3.54 1.45 -5.82
CA PHE A 103 4.34 0.90 -4.74
C PHE A 103 3.92 -0.54 -4.39
N HIS A 104 2.62 -0.85 -4.40
CA HIS A 104 2.15 -2.24 -4.29
C HIS A 104 2.62 -3.10 -5.47
N CYS A 105 2.63 -2.57 -6.70
CA CYS A 105 3.22 -3.29 -7.82
C CYS A 105 4.72 -3.60 -7.57
N HIS A 106 5.45 -2.66 -6.99
CA HIS A 106 6.85 -2.86 -6.63
C HIS A 106 7.04 -3.93 -5.55
N GLN A 107 6.24 -3.91 -4.49
CA GLN A 107 6.23 -4.94 -3.45
C GLN A 107 6.00 -6.33 -4.05
N PHE A 108 4.98 -6.46 -4.90
CA PHE A 108 4.63 -7.71 -5.59
C PHE A 108 5.81 -8.27 -6.41
N HIS A 109 6.49 -7.42 -7.16
CA HIS A 109 7.61 -7.81 -8.03
C HIS A 109 8.93 -8.05 -7.29
N THR A 110 9.02 -7.73 -6.00
CA THR A 110 10.27 -7.82 -5.23
C THR A 110 10.21 -8.90 -4.17
N VAL A 111 9.44 -8.70 -3.10
CA VAL A 111 9.51 -9.56 -1.89
C VAL A 111 8.16 -9.98 -1.34
N GLU A 112 7.04 -9.38 -1.78
CA GLU A 112 5.72 -9.62 -1.17
C GLU A 112 5.35 -11.10 -1.19
N LEU A 113 5.49 -11.79 -2.32
CA LEU A 113 5.11 -13.19 -2.45
C LEU A 113 5.93 -14.10 -1.54
N ASP A 114 7.24 -13.87 -1.44
CA ASP A 114 8.14 -14.65 -0.60
C ASP A 114 7.88 -14.43 0.88
N LEU A 115 7.59 -13.19 1.29
CA LEU A 115 7.20 -12.86 2.67
C LEU A 115 5.84 -13.46 3.01
N LYS A 116 4.85 -13.28 2.14
CA LYS A 116 3.49 -13.80 2.31
C LYS A 116 3.45 -15.32 2.42
N ALA A 117 4.32 -16.02 1.66
CA ALA A 117 4.45 -17.47 1.73
C ALA A 117 4.96 -17.98 3.09
N LYS A 118 5.67 -17.13 3.86
CA LYS A 118 6.17 -17.45 5.21
C LYS A 118 5.13 -17.24 6.31
N LEU A 119 3.92 -16.75 6.00
CA LEU A 119 2.87 -16.48 6.98
C LEU A 119 1.96 -17.70 7.18
N ASP A 120 1.79 -18.12 8.43
CA ASP A 120 0.87 -19.21 8.79
C ASP A 120 -0.58 -18.85 8.44
N ILE A 121 -0.98 -17.58 8.65
CA ILE A 121 -2.29 -17.07 8.26
C ILE A 121 -2.54 -17.20 6.76
N ASN A 122 -1.54 -16.98 5.91
CA ASN A 122 -1.67 -17.17 4.47
C ASN A 122 -1.83 -18.65 4.14
N THR A 123 -1.04 -19.53 4.78
CA THR A 123 -1.15 -20.98 4.59
C THR A 123 -2.54 -21.50 4.97
N LYS A 124 -3.11 -21.03 6.09
CA LYS A 124 -4.48 -21.36 6.52
C LYS A 124 -5.51 -20.85 5.50
N ALA A 125 -5.41 -19.59 5.10
CA ALA A 125 -6.31 -18.98 4.14
C ALA A 125 -6.32 -19.70 2.77
N MET A 126 -5.16 -20.13 2.28
CA MET A 126 -5.08 -20.89 1.02
C MET A 126 -5.77 -22.26 1.11
N LYS A 127 -5.66 -22.96 2.26
CA LYS A 127 -6.38 -24.22 2.49
C LYS A 127 -7.88 -24.04 2.51
N GLU A 128 -8.34 -22.89 3.02
CA GLU A 128 -9.76 -22.51 3.08
C GLU A 128 -10.25 -21.83 1.79
N GLN A 129 -9.40 -21.67 0.78
CA GLN A 129 -9.69 -20.92 -0.45
C GLN A 129 -10.13 -19.46 -0.17
N ASN A 130 -9.69 -18.89 0.96
CA ASN A 130 -9.91 -17.49 1.30
C ASN A 130 -8.82 -16.61 0.65
N TRP A 131 -8.96 -16.33 -0.64
CA TRP A 131 -8.04 -15.47 -1.38
C TRP A 131 -8.06 -14.01 -0.91
N MET A 132 -9.11 -13.61 -0.19
CA MET A 132 -9.36 -12.23 0.27
C MET A 132 -9.02 -12.03 1.76
N TRP A 133 -8.22 -12.93 2.34
CA TRP A 133 -7.91 -12.92 3.78
C TRP A 133 -7.32 -11.59 4.26
N GLU A 134 -6.48 -10.93 3.45
CA GLU A 134 -5.90 -9.63 3.83
C GLU A 134 -6.97 -8.55 4.07
N LEU A 135 -8.13 -8.68 3.41
CA LEU A 135 -9.22 -7.72 3.50
C LEU A 135 -10.30 -8.12 4.51
N ASN A 136 -10.54 -9.42 4.70
CA ASN A 136 -11.65 -9.94 5.49
C ASN A 136 -11.23 -10.67 6.78
N TYR A 137 -9.94 -10.69 7.12
CA TYR A 137 -9.44 -11.29 8.35
C TYR A 137 -10.12 -10.65 9.57
N PRO A 138 -10.68 -11.44 10.50
CA PRO A 138 -11.49 -10.94 11.61
C PRO A 138 -10.61 -10.48 12.78
N PHE A 139 -9.75 -9.48 12.55
CA PHE A 139 -8.91 -8.92 13.59
C PHE A 139 -9.76 -8.27 14.70
N PRO A 140 -9.41 -8.44 16.00
CA PRO A 140 -10.21 -7.96 17.13
C PRO A 140 -10.05 -6.45 17.38
N TYR A 141 -10.49 -5.61 16.44
CA TYR A 141 -10.35 -4.14 16.52
C TYR A 141 -11.04 -3.49 17.73
N GLU A 142 -12.03 -4.15 18.31
CA GLU A 142 -12.78 -3.67 19.48
C GLU A 142 -12.22 -4.20 20.81
N ASP A 143 -11.19 -5.05 20.78
CA ASP A 143 -10.55 -5.52 22.00
C ASP A 143 -9.92 -4.34 22.76
N SER A 144 -10.23 -4.25 24.04
CA SER A 144 -9.82 -3.11 24.87
C SER A 144 -8.31 -3.08 25.12
N VAL A 145 -7.64 -4.23 25.21
CA VAL A 145 -6.19 -4.31 25.42
C VAL A 145 -5.50 -3.81 24.15
N PHE A 146 -5.90 -4.32 22.98
CA PHE A 146 -5.42 -3.83 21.70
C PHE A 146 -5.67 -2.33 21.53
N THR A 147 -6.91 -1.87 21.67
CA THR A 147 -7.30 -0.48 21.41
C THR A 147 -6.51 0.50 22.27
N ASN A 148 -6.36 0.22 23.56
CA ASN A 148 -5.62 1.07 24.48
C ASN A 148 -4.12 1.07 24.16
N THR A 149 -3.54 -0.11 23.91
CA THR A 149 -2.10 -0.24 23.62
C THR A 149 -1.74 0.40 22.28
N TYR A 150 -2.56 0.19 21.25
CA TYR A 150 -2.33 0.77 19.91
C TYR A 150 -2.54 2.28 19.90
N SER A 151 -3.53 2.80 20.64
CA SER A 151 -3.71 4.26 20.81
C SER A 151 -2.50 4.89 21.50
N ALA A 152 -1.98 4.24 22.55
CA ALA A 152 -0.76 4.69 23.22
C ALA A 152 0.46 4.62 22.28
N LEU A 153 0.53 3.60 21.42
CA LEU A 153 1.61 3.44 20.44
C LEU A 153 1.61 4.59 19.44
N LEU A 154 0.46 4.89 18.83
CA LEU A 154 0.31 6.02 17.90
C LEU A 154 0.70 7.34 18.56
N LYS A 155 0.27 7.55 19.81
CA LYS A 155 0.67 8.72 20.59
C LYS A 155 2.20 8.80 20.78
N ALA A 156 2.82 7.72 21.25
CA ALA A 156 4.26 7.67 21.47
C ALA A 156 5.05 7.93 20.17
N LEU A 157 4.59 7.37 19.04
CA LEU A 157 5.18 7.61 17.72
C LEU A 157 5.07 9.09 17.30
N SER A 158 3.90 9.72 17.47
CA SER A 158 3.71 11.14 17.18
C SER A 158 4.56 12.07 18.04
N GLU A 159 4.84 11.67 19.29
CA GLU A 159 5.70 12.39 20.23
C GLU A 159 7.19 12.06 20.03
N LYS A 160 7.53 11.20 19.06
CA LYS A 160 8.87 10.64 18.83
C LYS A 160 9.49 9.96 20.06
N ASN A 161 8.67 9.42 20.95
CA ASN A 161 9.10 8.64 22.09
C ASN A 161 9.29 7.17 21.70
N TYR A 162 10.39 6.89 20.99
CA TYR A 162 10.66 5.57 20.41
C TYR A 162 10.93 4.47 21.45
N GLU A 163 11.45 4.83 22.63
CA GLU A 163 11.57 3.89 23.74
C GLU A 163 10.19 3.38 24.17
N GLN A 164 9.25 4.30 24.41
CA GLN A 164 7.88 3.94 24.76
C GLN A 164 7.17 3.20 23.62
N ALA A 165 7.39 3.60 22.37
CA ALA A 165 6.85 2.90 21.21
C ALA A 165 7.29 1.43 21.21
N ASN A 166 8.59 1.14 21.37
CA ASN A 166 9.10 -0.24 21.41
C ASN A 166 8.55 -1.06 22.58
N ILE A 167 8.33 -0.44 23.75
CA ILE A 167 7.65 -1.10 24.88
C ILE A 167 6.23 -1.52 24.46
N LEU A 168 5.46 -0.59 23.89
CA LEU A 168 4.08 -0.84 23.47
C LEU A 168 3.98 -1.86 22.33
N ARG A 169 4.95 -1.90 21.41
CA ARG A 169 5.03 -2.94 20.37
C ARG A 169 5.22 -4.33 20.98
N ASN A 170 6.09 -4.44 21.98
CA ASN A 170 6.28 -5.70 22.71
C ASN A 170 5.03 -6.10 23.50
N GLU A 171 4.32 -5.14 24.09
CA GLU A 171 3.03 -5.40 24.74
C GLU A 171 1.98 -5.92 23.75
N LEU A 172 1.86 -5.33 22.55
CA LEU A 172 0.97 -5.84 21.50
C LEU A 172 1.31 -7.28 21.13
N LYS A 173 2.60 -7.59 20.95
CA LYS A 173 3.09 -8.95 20.64
C LYS A 173 2.76 -9.97 21.72
N GLN A 174 2.76 -9.56 22.99
CA GLN A 174 2.45 -10.45 24.12
C GLN A 174 0.94 -10.67 24.31
N ASN A 175 0.11 -9.71 23.92
CA ASN A 175 -1.34 -9.74 24.14
C ASN A 175 -2.13 -10.28 22.94
N LEU A 176 -1.62 -10.10 21.71
CA LEU A 176 -2.22 -10.68 20.52
C LEU A 176 -1.82 -12.15 20.38
N ASN A 177 -2.73 -12.97 19.83
CA ASN A 177 -2.32 -14.30 19.36
C ASN A 177 -1.42 -14.16 18.12
N GLN A 178 -0.74 -15.26 17.77
CA GLN A 178 0.22 -15.27 16.67
C GLN A 178 -0.37 -14.83 15.32
N ASP A 179 -1.60 -15.27 15.00
CA ASP A 179 -2.24 -14.95 13.72
C ASP A 179 -2.60 -13.46 13.66
N ASP A 180 -3.12 -12.89 14.76
CA ASP A 180 -3.46 -11.47 14.86
C ASP A 180 -2.21 -10.59 14.77
N TYR A 181 -1.13 -10.97 15.45
CA TYR A 181 0.14 -10.24 15.38
C TYR A 181 0.76 -10.30 13.99
N ASP A 182 0.72 -11.46 13.33
CA ASP A 182 1.17 -11.62 11.95
C ASP A 182 0.32 -10.81 10.97
N TYR A 183 -1.00 -10.77 11.17
CA TYR A 183 -1.90 -9.95 10.36
C TYR A 183 -1.60 -8.46 10.53
N MET A 184 -1.50 -7.98 11.77
CA MET A 184 -1.19 -6.58 12.09
C MET A 184 0.13 -6.15 11.45
N THR A 185 1.22 -6.87 11.72
CA THR A 185 2.55 -6.53 11.19
C THR A 185 2.63 -6.67 9.67
N TRP A 186 1.87 -7.58 9.07
CA TRP A 186 1.73 -7.67 7.61
C TRP A 186 1.07 -6.43 7.02
N GLN A 187 -0.04 -5.95 7.60
CA GLN A 187 -0.72 -4.74 7.15
C GLN A 187 0.14 -3.49 7.39
N GLU A 188 0.79 -3.39 8.55
CA GLU A 188 1.74 -2.31 8.87
C GLU A 188 2.89 -2.24 7.87
N TRP A 189 3.41 -3.38 7.42
CA TRP A 189 4.42 -3.41 6.37
C TRP A 189 3.84 -3.07 5.01
N LYS A 190 2.83 -3.81 4.54
CA LYS A 190 2.33 -3.70 3.17
C LYS A 190 1.71 -2.33 2.89
N GLU A 191 0.74 -1.97 3.70
CA GLU A 191 -0.06 -0.75 3.52
C GLU A 191 0.59 0.43 4.21
N GLY A 192 1.29 0.21 5.33
CA GLY A 192 2.03 1.27 6.00
C GLY A 192 3.22 1.78 5.19
N SER A 193 3.96 0.92 4.48
CA SER A 193 5.03 1.40 3.59
C SER A 193 4.50 2.13 2.35
N ALA A 194 3.37 1.69 1.81
CA ALA A 194 2.68 2.42 0.75
C ALA A 194 2.15 3.79 1.23
N ARG A 195 1.56 3.86 2.43
CA ARG A 195 1.15 5.10 3.11
C ARG A 195 2.34 6.03 3.37
N TRP A 196 3.47 5.49 3.81
CA TRP A 196 4.69 6.26 4.06
C TRP A 196 5.18 6.92 2.76
N ILE A 197 5.29 6.15 1.67
CA ILE A 197 5.66 6.67 0.35
C ILE A 197 4.65 7.71 -0.13
N GLU A 198 3.36 7.44 0.01
CA GLU A 198 2.28 8.38 -0.31
C GLU A 198 2.49 9.71 0.43
N ASN A 199 2.76 9.70 1.73
CA ASN A 199 2.97 10.93 2.51
C ASN A 199 4.25 11.67 2.11
N ARG A 200 5.34 10.96 1.74
CA ARG A 200 6.53 11.60 1.14
C ARG A 200 6.23 12.29 -0.19
N ILE A 201 5.39 11.68 -1.02
CA ILE A 201 4.92 12.27 -2.29
C ILE A 201 4.03 13.49 -2.01
N ARG A 202 3.06 13.37 -1.10
CA ARG A 202 2.17 14.47 -0.68
C ARG A 202 2.97 15.68 -0.23
N ALA A 203 3.93 15.47 0.67
CA ALA A 203 4.82 16.52 1.14
C ALA A 203 5.62 17.18 -0.01
N ARG A 204 6.14 16.40 -0.96
CA ARG A 204 6.86 16.91 -2.14
C ARG A 204 5.98 17.78 -3.05
N LEU A 205 4.69 17.45 -3.14
CA LEU A 205 3.71 18.14 -3.98
C LEU A 205 2.95 19.25 -3.22
N GLY A 206 3.24 19.46 -1.93
CA GLY A 206 2.54 20.46 -1.11
C GLY A 206 1.09 20.08 -0.76
N ILE A 207 0.79 18.79 -0.74
CA ILE A 207 -0.52 18.22 -0.36
C ILE A 207 -0.46 17.79 1.11
N GLU A 208 -1.56 17.92 1.84
CA GLU A 208 -1.68 17.44 3.21
C GLU A 208 -1.45 15.92 3.30
N GLU A 209 -0.69 15.50 4.31
CA GLU A 209 -0.45 14.09 4.60
C GLU A 209 -1.74 13.36 4.97
N ASN A 210 -1.83 12.09 4.59
CA ASN A 210 -2.97 11.27 4.94
C ASN A 210 -2.72 10.59 6.28
N HIS A 211 -3.50 10.98 7.28
CA HIS A 211 -3.49 10.38 8.63
C HIS A 211 -4.79 9.66 8.97
N SER A 212 -5.51 9.17 7.96
CA SER A 212 -6.73 8.39 8.16
C SER A 212 -6.43 7.10 8.92
N GLY A 213 -7.31 6.72 9.85
CA GLY A 213 -7.16 5.51 10.67
C GLY A 213 -6.49 5.72 12.03
N LYS A 214 -6.02 6.93 12.33
CA LYS A 214 -5.41 7.28 13.63
C LYS A 214 -6.39 7.28 14.81
N ASP A 215 -7.68 7.48 14.54
CA ASP A 215 -8.72 7.65 15.54
C ASP A 215 -9.60 6.39 15.66
N VAL A 216 -10.13 6.16 16.87
CA VAL A 216 -11.11 5.10 17.13
C VAL A 216 -12.50 5.44 16.52
N PRO A 217 -13.34 4.45 16.16
CA PRO A 217 -13.11 3.01 16.24
C PRO A 217 -12.09 2.53 15.21
N PHE A 218 -11.17 1.67 15.64
CA PHE A 218 -10.13 1.13 14.77
C PHE A 218 -10.70 0.16 13.74
N ASN A 219 -9.99 0.08 12.63
CA ASN A 219 -10.25 -0.83 11.53
C ASN A 219 -8.94 -1.06 10.77
N ARG A 220 -8.98 -1.78 9.65
CA ARG A 220 -7.77 -2.11 8.88
C ARG A 220 -6.90 -0.89 8.53
N VAL A 221 -7.52 0.26 8.24
CA VAL A 221 -6.80 1.51 7.89
C VAL A 221 -5.94 2.02 9.04
N THR A 222 -6.23 1.65 10.28
CA THR A 222 -5.39 1.96 11.45
C THR A 222 -3.97 1.42 11.31
N PHE A 223 -3.80 0.24 10.70
CA PHE A 223 -2.47 -0.32 10.44
C PHE A 223 -1.72 0.42 9.34
N TYR A 224 -2.41 1.20 8.51
CA TYR A 224 -1.77 1.95 7.43
C TYR A 224 -1.07 3.18 8.05
N GLU A 225 -1.78 3.86 8.95
CA GLU A 225 -1.23 4.98 9.73
C GLU A 225 -0.15 4.52 10.70
N GLY A 226 -0.43 3.48 11.50
CA GLY A 226 0.53 2.97 12.46
C GLY A 226 1.78 2.40 11.80
N GLY A 227 1.61 1.66 10.71
CA GLY A 227 2.72 1.18 9.89
C GLY A 227 3.56 2.31 9.32
N SER A 228 2.94 3.34 8.73
CA SER A 228 3.67 4.53 8.25
C SER A 228 4.47 5.22 9.36
N SER A 229 3.88 5.34 10.56
CA SER A 229 4.54 5.96 11.73
C SER A 229 5.69 5.12 12.28
N ILE A 230 5.54 3.80 12.33
CA ILE A 230 6.62 2.86 12.70
C ILE A 230 7.76 2.93 11.67
N ILE A 231 7.44 3.01 10.39
CA ILE A 231 8.43 3.14 9.32
C ILE A 231 9.17 4.47 9.45
N GLU A 232 8.50 5.58 9.80
CA GLU A 232 9.17 6.86 10.08
C GLU A 232 10.18 6.72 11.23
N MET A 233 9.81 6.04 12.33
CA MET A 233 10.74 5.74 13.42
C MET A 233 11.95 4.90 12.95
N ILE A 234 11.72 3.88 12.11
CA ILE A 234 12.79 3.04 11.56
C ILE A 234 13.70 3.86 10.64
N VAL A 235 13.13 4.71 9.78
CA VAL A 235 13.90 5.55 8.84
C VAL A 235 14.69 6.63 9.58
N ASP A 236 14.13 7.23 10.63
CA ASP A 236 14.83 8.22 11.47
C ASP A 236 16.08 7.61 12.14
N THR A 237 16.10 6.30 12.36
CA THR A 237 17.22 5.59 13.03
C THR A 237 18.11 4.78 12.08
N SER A 238 17.60 4.35 10.93
CA SER A 238 18.30 3.52 9.93
C SER A 238 17.74 3.78 8.52
N PRO A 239 18.05 4.94 7.91
CA PRO A 239 17.40 5.42 6.69
C PRO A 239 17.47 4.47 5.50
N GLU A 240 18.53 3.66 5.42
CA GLU A 240 18.73 2.71 4.32
C GLU A 240 17.72 1.56 4.32
N THR A 241 17.02 1.34 5.43
CA THR A 241 16.10 0.20 5.58
C THR A 241 14.86 0.33 4.69
N ILE A 242 14.42 1.54 4.35
CA ILE A 242 13.21 1.72 3.51
C ILE A 242 13.37 1.12 2.10
N VAL A 243 14.61 1.04 1.59
CA VAL A 243 14.90 0.49 0.26
C VAL A 243 14.94 -1.03 0.26
N ASP A 244 15.26 -1.65 1.40
CA ASP A 244 15.26 -3.10 1.57
C ASP A 244 13.96 -3.55 2.24
N LEU A 245 12.95 -3.83 1.40
CA LEU A 245 11.60 -4.15 1.88
C LEU A 245 11.53 -5.44 2.71
N GLU A 246 12.44 -6.41 2.50
CA GLU A 246 12.51 -7.59 3.36
C GLU A 246 13.08 -7.22 4.72
N LYS A 247 14.20 -6.48 4.78
CA LYS A 247 14.75 -5.98 6.05
C LYS A 247 13.76 -5.09 6.79
N LEU A 248 13.01 -4.26 6.08
CA LEU A 248 11.94 -3.44 6.65
C LEU A 248 10.87 -4.31 7.31
N TYR A 249 10.42 -5.37 6.64
CA TYR A 249 9.48 -6.32 7.24
C TYR A 249 10.04 -6.98 8.50
N GLN A 250 11.31 -7.38 8.49
CA GLN A 250 11.96 -7.98 9.67
C GLN A 250 11.98 -7.01 10.84
N LYS A 251 12.33 -5.73 10.61
CA LYS A 251 12.28 -4.70 11.66
C LYS A 251 10.87 -4.49 12.19
N ILE A 252 9.89 -4.34 11.30
CA ILE A 252 8.48 -4.19 11.73
C ILE A 252 8.06 -5.42 12.54
N LYS A 253 8.41 -6.65 12.15
CA LYS A 253 7.91 -7.84 12.84
C LYS A 253 8.60 -8.13 14.18
N TYR A 254 9.90 -7.86 14.28
CA TYR A 254 10.74 -8.39 15.37
C TYR A 254 11.43 -7.34 16.24
N GLU A 255 11.49 -6.08 15.82
CA GLU A 255 12.09 -4.96 16.57
C GLU A 255 11.01 -4.01 17.11
#